data_AF-A0A2E6XPN7-F1
#
_entry.id   AF-A0A2E6XPN7-F1
#
_cell.length_a   1.000
_cell.length_b   1.000
_cell.length_c   1.000
_cell.angle_alpha   90.00
_cell.angle_beta   90.00
_cell.angle_gamma   90.00
#
_symmetry.space_group_name_H-M   'P 1'
#
loop_
_entity.id
_entity.type
_entity.pdbx_description
1 polymer ?
#
loop_
_entity_poly.entity_id
_entity_poly.type
_entity_poly.pdbx_seq_one_letter_code
_entity_poly.pdbx_strand_id
1 'polypeptide(L)'
;MRKFWRVFGWVFLGIFIQFKFNALYGIVFLENLNFHDRTYWVEMKMTSTDESLRVLKIKTTVHHSLGADYFANVYIPDKYTVLNHKPYIGVEAIPGYHAYKMNMKRKYRDVLAETNFILSPIEKEIPSMEMKVHFENLKQRLHADESFMISTQHKNTKIEGPEKAEAIYPQKLGM
;
A
#
# COMPACT_ATOMS: atom_id res chain seq x y z
N MET A 1 50.84 -17.08 19.79
CA MET A 1 49.47 -17.64 19.71
C MET A 1 48.37 -16.80 20.38
N ARG A 2 48.58 -16.22 21.59
CA ARG A 2 47.54 -15.42 22.29
C ARG A 2 46.97 -14.22 21.50
N LYS A 3 47.81 -13.49 20.75
CA LYS A 3 47.36 -12.33 19.94
C LYS A 3 46.46 -12.76 18.76
N PHE A 4 46.79 -13.88 18.10
CA PHE A 4 46.01 -14.42 16.98
C PHE A 4 44.60 -14.83 17.42
N TRP A 5 44.48 -15.60 18.50
CA TRP A 5 43.18 -16.01 19.05
C TRP A 5 42.33 -14.83 19.51
N ARG A 6 42.95 -13.76 19.99
CA ARG A 6 42.23 -12.53 20.38
C ARG A 6 41.65 -11.82 19.14
N VAL A 7 42.45 -11.64 18.10
CA VAL A 7 41.98 -11.02 16.84
C VAL A 7 40.95 -11.89 16.14
N PHE A 8 41.19 -13.20 16.07
CA PHE A 8 40.27 -14.17 15.48
C PHE A 8 38.93 -14.21 16.23
N GLY A 9 38.97 -14.15 17.57
CA GLY A 9 37.77 -14.03 18.41
C GLY A 9 36.97 -12.76 18.13
N TRP A 10 37.61 -11.61 17.93
CA TRP A 10 36.93 -10.36 17.56
C TRP A 10 36.32 -10.41 16.16
N VAL A 11 37.00 -11.04 15.20
CA VAL A 11 36.47 -11.25 13.83
C VAL A 11 35.25 -12.16 13.85
N PHE A 12 35.33 -13.29 14.56
CA PHE A 12 34.18 -14.20 14.72
C PHE A 12 33.02 -13.55 15.48
N LEU A 13 33.30 -12.75 16.50
CA LEU A 13 32.28 -12.01 17.23
C LEU A 13 31.57 -10.98 16.34
N GLY A 14 32.33 -10.25 15.50
CA GLY A 14 31.77 -9.31 14.52
C GLY A 14 30.88 -10.01 13.49
N ILE A 15 31.35 -11.13 12.94
CA ILE A 15 30.59 -11.98 12.02
C ILE A 15 29.31 -12.51 12.70
N PHE A 16 29.43 -13.01 13.93
CA PHE A 16 28.30 -13.58 14.66
C PHE A 16 27.24 -12.55 15.05
N ILE A 17 27.66 -11.33 15.43
CA ILE A 17 26.74 -10.22 15.67
C ILE A 17 26.04 -9.83 14.36
N GLN A 18 26.77 -9.77 13.24
CA GLN A 18 26.23 -9.46 11.92
C GLN A 18 25.20 -10.51 11.44
N PHE A 19 25.44 -11.78 11.73
CA PHE A 19 24.50 -12.88 11.39
C PHE A 19 23.33 -13.03 12.37
N LYS A 20 23.47 -12.70 13.66
CA LYS A 20 22.38 -12.82 14.65
C LYS A 20 21.17 -11.94 14.34
N PHE A 21 21.40 -10.73 13.83
CA PHE A 21 20.31 -9.89 13.36
C PHE A 21 19.58 -10.51 12.15
N ASN A 22 20.30 -11.26 11.31
CA ASN A 22 19.73 -11.96 10.16
C ASN A 22 19.01 -13.27 10.57
N ALA A 23 19.48 -13.98 11.60
CA ALA A 23 18.81 -15.17 12.12
C ALA A 23 17.46 -14.86 12.78
N LEU A 24 17.38 -13.79 13.59
CA LEU A 24 16.10 -13.34 14.16
C LEU A 24 15.13 -12.89 13.06
N TYR A 25 15.65 -12.21 12.03
CA TYR A 25 14.90 -11.87 10.83
C TYR A 25 14.39 -13.12 10.10
N GLY A 26 15.23 -14.14 9.95
CA GLY A 26 14.88 -15.43 9.34
C GLY A 26 13.82 -16.20 10.12
N ILE A 27 13.86 -16.16 11.46
CA ILE A 27 12.84 -16.80 12.32
C ILE A 27 11.50 -16.08 12.19
N VAL A 28 11.46 -14.75 12.27
CA VAL A 28 10.23 -13.96 12.07
C VAL A 28 9.69 -14.12 10.65
N PHE A 29 10.58 -14.27 9.66
CA PHE A 29 10.23 -14.55 8.27
C PHE A 29 9.57 -15.93 8.11
N LEU A 30 10.17 -16.98 8.66
CA LEU A 30 9.62 -18.35 8.66
C LEU A 30 8.33 -18.46 9.47
N GLU A 31 8.21 -17.74 10.59
CA GLU A 31 6.99 -17.68 11.40
C GLU A 31 5.84 -17.04 10.58
N ASN A 32 6.08 -15.87 9.99
CA ASN A 32 5.06 -15.18 9.20
C ASN A 32 4.64 -15.98 7.94
N LEU A 33 5.58 -16.64 7.26
CA LEU A 33 5.28 -17.45 6.08
C LEU A 33 4.47 -18.72 6.39
N ASN A 34 4.58 -19.26 7.60
CA ASN A 34 3.94 -20.53 7.95
C ASN A 34 2.68 -20.38 8.81
N PHE A 35 2.53 -19.28 9.55
CA PHE A 35 1.47 -19.13 10.56
C PHE A 35 0.49 -18.00 10.28
N HIS A 36 0.72 -17.16 9.27
CA HIS A 36 -0.13 -16.01 8.99
C HIS A 36 -0.49 -15.88 7.51
N ASP A 37 -1.79 -15.74 7.25
CA ASP A 37 -2.27 -15.34 5.94
C ASP A 37 -1.94 -13.85 5.70
N ARG A 38 -1.70 -13.51 4.43
CA ARG A 38 -1.50 -12.12 4.03
C ARG A 38 -2.85 -11.45 3.86
N THR A 39 -3.05 -10.35 4.56
CA THR A 39 -4.31 -9.60 4.48
C THR A 39 -4.09 -8.20 3.93
N TYR A 40 -4.87 -7.81 2.93
CA TYR A 40 -4.88 -6.48 2.33
C TYR A 40 -6.13 -5.74 2.76
N TRP A 41 -5.97 -4.55 3.32
CA TRP A 41 -7.05 -3.67 3.71
C TRP A 41 -6.99 -2.36 2.94
N VAL A 42 -8.16 -1.94 2.44
CA VAL A 42 -8.38 -0.62 1.87
C VAL A 42 -9.54 0.05 2.61
N GLU A 43 -9.27 1.23 3.15
CA GLU A 43 -10.28 2.11 3.75
C GLU A 43 -10.29 3.42 2.97
N MET A 44 -11.46 3.84 2.52
CA MET A 44 -11.65 5.15 1.89
C MET A 44 -12.71 5.95 2.63
N LYS A 45 -12.39 7.20 2.98
CA LYS A 45 -13.33 8.13 3.59
C LYS A 45 -13.30 9.46 2.87
N MET A 46 -14.46 9.97 2.50
CA MET A 46 -14.61 11.26 1.87
C MET A 46 -15.10 12.29 2.89
N THR A 47 -14.46 13.45 2.95
CA THR A 47 -14.92 14.59 3.74
C THR A 47 -15.28 15.75 2.80
N SER A 48 -16.47 16.32 3.01
CA SER A 48 -16.91 17.52 2.30
C SER A 48 -16.22 18.75 2.87
N THR A 49 -15.74 19.63 1.98
CA THR A 49 -15.38 21.01 2.30
C THR A 49 -16.44 21.96 1.74
N ASP A 50 -16.46 23.21 2.19
CA ASP A 50 -17.51 24.20 1.84
C ASP A 50 -17.64 24.48 0.34
N GLU A 51 -16.61 24.19 -0.46
CA GLU A 51 -16.58 24.35 -1.91
C GLU A 51 -16.85 23.04 -2.69
N SER A 52 -16.64 23.02 -4.01
CA SER A 52 -16.69 21.80 -4.84
C SER A 52 -15.53 20.83 -4.57
N LEU A 53 -14.59 21.20 -3.69
CA LEU A 53 -13.46 20.38 -3.30
C LEU A 53 -13.87 19.27 -2.34
N ARG A 54 -13.19 18.14 -2.43
CA ARG A 54 -13.48 16.95 -1.64
C ARG A 54 -12.17 16.31 -1.19
N VAL A 55 -12.07 16.01 0.10
CA VAL A 55 -10.88 15.37 0.66
C VAL A 55 -11.14 13.88 0.74
N LEU A 56 -10.49 13.12 -0.14
CA LEU A 56 -10.51 11.66 -0.15
C LEU A 56 -9.33 11.15 0.68
N LYS A 57 -9.61 10.62 1.86
CA LYS A 57 -8.63 9.93 2.68
C LYS A 57 -8.60 8.45 2.31
N ILE A 58 -7.44 7.97 1.86
CA ILE A 58 -7.21 6.56 1.56
C ILE A 58 -6.18 6.01 2.53
N LYS A 59 -6.50 4.88 3.15
CA LYS A 59 -5.59 4.13 4.00
C LYS A 59 -5.49 2.72 3.48
N THR A 60 -4.26 2.29 3.23
CA THR A 60 -3.93 0.95 2.77
C THR A 60 -3.07 0.25 3.80
N THR A 61 -3.39 -1.00 4.11
CA THR A 61 -2.63 -1.82 5.05
C THR A 61 -2.41 -3.21 4.47
N VAL A 62 -1.18 -3.71 4.55
CA VAL A 62 -0.86 -5.10 4.27
C VAL A 62 -0.35 -5.72 5.57
N HIS A 63 -1.13 -6.64 6.11
CA HIS A 63 -0.74 -7.39 7.30
C HIS A 63 0.22 -8.51 6.95
N HIS A 64 1.13 -8.82 7.88
CA HIS A 64 2.08 -9.93 7.77
C HIS A 64 2.95 -9.85 6.51
N SER A 65 3.40 -8.64 6.19
CA SER A 65 4.24 -8.34 5.04
C SER A 65 5.67 -8.00 5.45
N LEU A 66 6.64 -8.59 4.75
CA LEU A 66 8.05 -8.61 5.15
C LEU A 66 8.96 -7.76 4.25
N GLY A 67 8.48 -7.31 3.09
CA GLY A 67 9.27 -6.52 2.15
C GLY A 67 9.27 -5.03 2.47
N ALA A 68 10.40 -4.37 2.25
CA ALA A 68 10.52 -2.92 2.39
C ALA A 68 9.96 -2.15 1.17
N ASP A 69 9.71 -2.84 0.06
CA ASP A 69 9.45 -2.23 -1.26
C ASP A 69 7.97 -2.21 -1.67
N TYR A 70 7.07 -2.20 -0.69
CA TYR A 70 5.63 -2.14 -0.93
C TYR A 70 5.18 -0.72 -1.26
N PHE A 71 4.36 -0.58 -2.30
CA PHE A 71 3.63 0.64 -2.59
C PHE A 71 2.22 0.29 -3.05
N ALA A 72 1.29 1.21 -2.79
CA ALA A 72 -0.06 1.12 -3.31
C ALA A 72 -0.23 2.15 -4.43
N ASN A 73 -0.79 1.73 -5.54
CA ASN A 73 -1.19 2.60 -6.63
C ASN A 73 -2.69 2.83 -6.56
N VAL A 74 -3.06 4.09 -6.35
CA VAL A 74 -4.45 4.53 -6.41
C VAL A 74 -4.71 5.06 -7.80
N TYR A 75 -5.66 4.46 -8.50
CA TYR A 75 -6.13 4.91 -9.80
C TYR A 75 -7.44 5.66 -9.58
N ILE A 76 -7.42 6.94 -9.93
CA ILE A 76 -8.56 7.85 -9.82
C ILE A 76 -9.05 8.14 -11.24
N PRO A 77 -10.37 8.10 -11.52
CA PRO A 77 -10.89 8.41 -12.84
C PRO A 77 -10.43 9.80 -13.31
N ASP A 78 -10.08 9.90 -14.59
CA ASP A 78 -9.59 11.14 -15.22
C ASP A 78 -10.60 12.31 -15.19
N LYS A 79 -11.87 12.01 -14.88
CA LYS A 79 -12.93 12.99 -14.61
C LYS A 79 -12.74 13.81 -13.32
N TYR A 80 -11.75 13.44 -12.51
CA TYR A 80 -11.39 14.15 -11.28
C TYR A 80 -9.96 14.69 -11.36
N THR A 81 -9.82 15.99 -11.09
CA THR A 81 -8.49 16.60 -10.91
C THR A 81 -8.05 16.45 -9.46
N VAL A 82 -6.84 15.91 -9.27
CA VAL A 82 -6.18 15.87 -7.95
C VAL A 82 -5.28 17.08 -7.80
N LEU A 83 -5.52 17.90 -6.77
CA LEU A 83 -4.85 19.20 -6.63
C LEU A 83 -3.52 19.12 -5.88
N ASN A 84 -3.35 18.15 -4.99
CA ASN A 84 -2.22 18.09 -4.06
C ASN A 84 -1.18 17.02 -4.41
N HIS A 85 -1.41 16.19 -5.42
CA HIS A 85 -0.48 15.18 -5.90
C HIS A 85 -0.41 15.18 -7.41
N LYS A 86 0.80 14.98 -7.96
CA LYS A 86 0.99 14.83 -9.40
C LYS A 86 0.73 13.38 -9.81
N PRO A 87 -0.03 13.15 -10.90
CA PRO A 87 -0.16 11.81 -11.46
C PRO A 87 1.18 11.34 -12.00
N TYR A 88 1.36 10.03 -12.05
CA TYR A 88 2.50 9.40 -12.71
C TYR A 88 2.01 8.25 -13.60
N ILE A 89 2.90 7.69 -14.41
CA ILE A 89 2.56 6.67 -15.43
C ILE A 89 2.00 5.37 -14.81
N GLY A 90 2.24 5.12 -13.51
CA GLY A 90 1.88 3.86 -12.88
C GLY A 90 2.89 2.74 -13.20
N VAL A 91 2.67 1.56 -12.63
CA VAL A 91 3.28 0.31 -13.13
C VAL A 91 2.55 -0.17 -14.38
N GLU A 92 1.25 0.11 -14.46
CA GLU A 92 0.40 -0.13 -15.61
C GLU A 92 -0.41 1.15 -15.90
N ALA A 93 -0.47 1.57 -17.16
CA ALA A 93 -1.32 2.67 -17.58
C ALA A 93 -2.74 2.13 -17.84
N ILE A 94 -3.69 2.52 -16.99
CA ILE A 94 -5.10 2.13 -17.13
C ILE A 94 -5.85 3.25 -17.88
N PRO A 95 -6.47 2.97 -19.04
CA PRO A 95 -7.23 3.98 -19.78
C PRO A 95 -8.39 4.54 -18.94
N GLY A 96 -8.58 5.86 -18.96
CA GLY A 96 -9.60 6.55 -18.18
C GLY A 96 -9.20 6.84 -16.72
N TYR A 97 -7.95 6.58 -16.35
CA TYR A 97 -7.46 6.74 -14.98
C TYR A 97 -6.11 7.45 -14.90
N HIS A 98 -5.91 8.16 -13.79
CA HIS A 98 -4.63 8.68 -13.36
C HIS A 98 -4.13 7.92 -12.14
N ALA A 99 -2.87 7.47 -12.18
CA ALA A 99 -2.24 6.73 -11.11
C ALA A 99 -1.52 7.66 -10.12
N TYR A 100 -1.65 7.37 -8.83
CA TYR A 100 -1.00 8.07 -7.74
C TYR A 100 -0.32 7.07 -6.81
N LYS A 101 1.00 7.24 -6.63
CA LYS A 101 1.81 6.34 -5.82
C LYS A 101 1.71 6.70 -4.35
N MET A 102 1.28 5.74 -3.53
CA MET A 102 1.36 5.77 -2.08
C MET A 102 2.53 4.91 -1.61
N ASN A 103 3.59 5.54 -1.12
CA ASN A 103 4.71 4.82 -0.54
C ASN A 103 4.31 4.25 0.83
N MET A 104 4.30 2.93 0.95
CA MET A 104 3.92 2.27 2.19
C MET A 104 5.12 2.16 3.13
N LYS A 105 4.89 2.39 4.41
CA LYS A 105 5.91 2.31 5.46
C LYS A 105 5.67 1.09 6.32
N ARG A 106 6.74 0.34 6.57
CA ARG A 106 6.70 -0.81 7.47
C ARG A 106 6.52 -0.35 8.92
N LYS A 107 5.59 -0.99 9.63
CA LYS A 107 5.37 -0.89 11.06
C LYS A 107 5.29 -2.31 11.63
N TYR A 108 6.39 -2.78 12.21
CA TYR A 108 6.53 -4.13 12.75
C TYR A 108 6.28 -5.24 11.71
N ARG A 109 5.14 -5.95 11.79
CA ARG A 109 4.72 -7.03 10.87
C ARG A 109 3.86 -6.53 9.70
N ASP A 110 3.44 -5.27 9.75
CA ASP A 110 2.52 -4.70 8.78
C ASP A 110 3.23 -3.62 7.94
N VAL A 111 2.68 -3.34 6.77
CA VAL A 111 3.06 -2.20 5.95
C VAL A 111 1.81 -1.37 5.70
N LEU A 112 1.89 -0.06 5.92
CA LEU A 112 0.74 0.82 5.80
C LEU A 112 1.08 2.12 5.08
N ALA A 113 0.11 2.67 4.35
CA ALA A 113 0.14 4.04 3.84
C ALA A 113 -1.17 4.73 4.16
N GLU A 114 -1.08 6.04 4.37
CA GLU A 114 -2.22 6.92 4.52
C GLU A 114 -1.93 8.16 3.67
N THR A 115 -2.89 8.55 2.84
CA THR A 115 -2.75 9.72 1.96
C THR A 115 -4.11 10.38 1.79
N ASN A 116 -4.11 11.71 1.81
CA ASN A 116 -5.29 12.52 1.54
C ASN A 116 -5.16 13.07 0.12
N PHE A 117 -6.16 12.85 -0.72
CA PHE A 117 -6.26 13.42 -2.07
C PHE A 117 -7.32 14.52 -2.07
N ILE A 118 -6.97 15.69 -2.59
CA ILE A 118 -7.93 16.78 -2.79
C ILE A 118 -8.47 16.65 -4.21
N LEU A 119 -9.72 16.21 -4.31
CA LEU A 119 -10.41 15.99 -5.57
C LEU A 119 -11.27 17.20 -5.94
N SER A 120 -11.22 17.56 -7.22
CA SER A 120 -12.13 18.50 -7.85
C SER A 120 -12.78 17.83 -9.06
N PRO A 121 -14.12 17.69 -9.12
CA PRO A 121 -14.79 17.13 -10.29
C PRO A 121 -14.67 18.10 -11.48
N ILE A 122 -14.35 17.57 -12.67
CA ILE A 122 -14.25 18.37 -13.90
C ILE A 122 -15.66 18.71 -14.43
N GLU A 123 -16.57 17.75 -14.36
CA GLU A 123 -17.95 17.88 -14.80
C GLU A 123 -18.90 18.05 -13.61
N LYS A 124 -20.08 18.63 -13.85
CA LYS A 124 -21.11 18.82 -12.80
C LYS A 124 -21.70 17.49 -12.34
N GLU A 125 -21.76 16.53 -13.24
CA GLU A 125 -22.32 15.20 -13.03
C GLU A 125 -21.36 14.18 -13.60
N ILE A 126 -20.94 13.25 -12.74
CA ILE A 126 -20.04 12.16 -13.08
C ILE A 126 -20.75 10.87 -12.64
N PRO A 127 -21.02 9.93 -13.57
CA PRO A 127 -21.63 8.65 -13.21
C PRO A 127 -20.73 7.88 -12.25
N SER A 128 -21.30 6.89 -11.57
CA SER A 128 -20.54 6.03 -10.67
C SER A 128 -19.43 5.30 -11.43
N MET A 129 -18.19 5.48 -10.99
CA MET A 129 -17.00 4.87 -11.57
C MET A 129 -16.17 4.20 -10.47
N GLU A 130 -15.52 3.09 -10.79
CA GLU A 130 -14.66 2.38 -9.86
C GLU A 130 -13.43 3.21 -9.50
N MET A 131 -13.04 3.16 -8.24
CA MET A 131 -11.71 3.52 -7.74
C MET A 131 -10.89 2.24 -7.64
N LYS A 132 -9.69 2.23 -8.24
CA LYS A 132 -8.84 1.03 -8.20
C LYS A 132 -7.65 1.25 -7.28
N VAL A 133 -7.36 0.28 -6.43
CA VAL A 133 -6.17 0.28 -5.56
C VAL A 133 -5.36 -0.98 -5.81
N HIS A 134 -4.19 -0.83 -6.40
CA HIS A 134 -3.29 -1.95 -6.66
C HIS A 134 -2.17 -1.96 -5.62
N PHE A 135 -2.02 -3.09 -4.93
CA PHE A 135 -0.89 -3.34 -4.07
C PHE A 135 0.22 -3.99 -4.89
N GLU A 136 1.39 -3.36 -4.89
CA GLU A 136 2.50 -3.74 -5.75
C GLU A 136 3.80 -3.81 -4.95
N ASN A 137 4.68 -4.70 -5.39
CA ASN A 137 6.04 -4.84 -4.86
C ASN A 137 6.99 -5.04 -6.06
N LEU A 138 7.96 -4.13 -6.21
CA LEU A 138 8.88 -4.07 -7.34
C LEU A 138 8.17 -4.10 -8.71
N LYS A 139 8.00 -5.28 -9.31
CA LYS A 139 7.35 -5.51 -10.61
C LYS A 139 6.12 -6.43 -10.55
N GLN A 140 5.71 -6.84 -9.35
CA GLN A 140 4.60 -7.78 -9.17
C GLN A 140 3.39 -7.06 -8.57
N ARG A 141 2.22 -7.27 -9.20
CA ARG A 141 0.92 -6.99 -8.61
C ARG A 141 0.56 -8.08 -7.63
N LEU A 142 0.31 -7.69 -6.39
CA LEU A 142 0.02 -8.60 -5.29
C LEU A 142 -1.48 -8.69 -5.00
N HIS A 143 -2.20 -7.60 -5.15
CA HIS A 143 -3.65 -7.52 -5.00
C HIS A 143 -4.19 -6.30 -5.76
N ALA A 144 -5.40 -6.39 -6.29
CA ALA A 144 -6.14 -5.27 -6.86
C ALA A 144 -7.51 -5.21 -6.19
N ASP A 145 -7.82 -4.05 -5.62
CA ASP A 145 -9.12 -3.75 -5.04
C ASP A 145 -9.88 -2.79 -5.96
N GLU A 146 -11.14 -3.10 -6.23
CA GLU A 146 -12.07 -2.32 -7.06
C GLU A 146 -13.41 -2.13 -6.32
N SER A 147 -13.41 -2.32 -4.99
CA SER A 147 -14.63 -2.35 -4.17
C SER A 147 -15.28 -0.99 -3.93
N PHE A 148 -14.58 0.11 -4.25
CA PHE A 148 -15.03 1.47 -4.01
C PHE A 148 -15.44 2.15 -5.32
N MET A 149 -16.55 2.89 -5.27
CA MET A 149 -17.10 3.64 -6.38
C MET A 149 -17.13 5.13 -6.04
N ILE A 150 -16.73 5.99 -6.97
CA ILE A 150 -16.80 7.45 -6.86
C ILE A 150 -17.82 7.99 -7.86
N SER A 151 -18.64 8.94 -7.42
CA SER A 151 -19.61 9.62 -8.28
C SER A 151 -19.77 11.08 -7.87
N THR A 152 -20.23 11.92 -8.79
CA THR A 152 -20.60 13.31 -8.50
C THR A 152 -21.99 13.60 -9.02
N GLN A 153 -22.88 14.05 -8.14
CA GLN A 153 -24.22 14.50 -8.51
C GLN A 153 -24.49 15.86 -7.88
N HIS A 154 -25.01 16.82 -8.65
CA HIS A 154 -25.33 18.16 -8.15
C HIS A 154 -24.15 18.83 -7.40
N LYS A 155 -22.93 18.72 -7.95
CA LYS A 155 -21.67 19.19 -7.31
C LYS A 155 -21.30 18.51 -5.98
N ASN A 156 -21.96 17.41 -5.64
CA ASN A 156 -21.62 16.63 -4.47
C ASN A 156 -20.95 15.32 -4.89
N THR A 157 -19.64 15.22 -4.66
CA THR A 157 -18.92 13.96 -4.86
C THR A 157 -19.08 13.07 -3.64
N LYS A 158 -19.41 11.81 -3.88
CA LYS A 158 -19.55 10.77 -2.86
C LYS A 158 -18.68 9.58 -3.21
N ILE A 159 -18.34 8.81 -2.18
CA ILE A 159 -17.72 7.50 -2.32
C ILE A 159 -18.66 6.45 -1.73
N GLU A 160 -18.88 5.39 -2.47
CA GLU A 160 -19.70 4.24 -2.10
C GLU A 160 -18.80 3.01 -2.03
N GLY A 161 -19.01 2.14 -1.05
CA GLY A 161 -18.16 0.97 -0.83
C GLY A 161 -18.27 0.45 0.60
N PRO A 162 -17.59 -0.64 0.93
CA PRO A 162 -17.53 -1.16 2.29
C PRO A 162 -16.77 -0.17 3.20
N GLU A 163 -17.01 -0.22 4.51
CA GLU A 163 -16.21 0.57 5.47
C GLU A 163 -14.72 0.22 5.38
N LYS A 164 -14.44 -1.07 5.12
CA LYS A 164 -13.10 -1.63 4.91
C LYS A 164 -13.22 -2.77 3.91
N ALA A 165 -12.53 -2.67 2.77
CA ALA A 165 -12.37 -3.80 1.85
C ALA A 165 -11.22 -4.69 2.34
N GLU A 166 -11.43 -6.00 2.40
CA GLU A 166 -10.49 -6.97 2.95
C GLU A 166 -10.30 -8.14 2.00
N ALA A 167 -9.03 -8.46 1.69
CA ALA A 167 -8.66 -9.64 0.92
C ALA A 167 -7.58 -10.43 1.66
N ILE A 168 -7.82 -11.74 1.83
CA ILE A 168 -6.93 -12.66 2.56
C ILE A 168 -6.36 -13.67 1.57
N TYR A 169 -5.04 -13.82 1.56
CA TYR A 169 -4.34 -14.78 0.72
C TYR A 169 -3.48 -15.70 1.59
N PRO A 170 -3.60 -17.02 1.43
CA PRO A 170 -2.78 -17.95 2.19
C PRO A 170 -1.31 -17.80 1.80
N GLN A 171 -0.44 -17.61 2.79
CA GLN A 171 1.00 -17.72 2.58
C GLN A 171 1.35 -19.21 2.70
N LYS A 172 1.54 -19.90 1.59
CA LYS A 172 2.06 -21.27 1.58
C LYS A 172 3.40 -21.31 0.87
N LEU A 173 4.38 -21.94 1.51
CA LEU A 173 5.64 -22.35 0.88
C LEU A 173 5.31 -23.42 -0.17
N GLY A 174 5.21 -23.03 -1.45
CA GLY A 174 5.06 -23.97 -2.56
C GLY A 174 3.97 -23.62 -3.57
N MET A 175 4.26 -22.64 -4.43
CA MET A 175 4.10 -22.76 -5.89
C MET A 175 5.39 -22.28 -6.54
#